data_AF-A0A433DFT2-F1
#
_entry.id   AF-A0A433DFT2-F1
#
_cell.length_a   1.000
_cell.length_b   1.000
_cell.length_c   1.000
_cell.angle_alpha   90.00
_cell.angle_beta   90.00
_cell.angle_gamma   90.00
#
_symmetry.space_group_name_H-M   'P 1'
#
loop_
_entity.id
_entity.type
_entity.pdbx_description
1 polymer ?
#
loop_
_entity_poly.entity_id
_entity_poly.type
_entity_poly.pdbx_seq_one_letter_code
_entity_poly.pdbx_strand_id
1 'polypeptide(L)'
;MSVRVGSMFPSPDRPSSKLLPLVSLLAQAIDEELMSPAGAFSIDQLMELGTGFSVAQAVARVYSCEMHSRVLICCGPGLVAARHLHHFGYRPSIFYPKQSNKDLYQAILRDYRLPVASAYANQRLATQCRNLYIPFTNDLKVQLKETDLVVDAIFGFSFTGEIRAPFGEALKETKVPIASVDVPSAWDVEEGNISGHGFNPETLISLTAPKLCARLFSGRHHFLGGRFVPRDLDQKYELNIPVYPGTDQIIPEEPRSDDSDLSKAEAIELCILVEGEKTPDLYEFRSEKESPTLFDLRRHLIANHADFNGANLKSTDLEFFRFDDRIKPIRLDTLVGSVLDLTNVEASLVIRYPLSTSFIVLNLKFQEAQTQITLTHSTGTWNTLLDKTRERFNNLQEEDEIHFLDQETKKIIIEDEVTFNRLLSETAPNNNQIVINLVARIK
;
A
#
# COMPACT_ATOMS: atom_id res chain seq x y z
N MET A 1 9.80 -25.57 51.79
CA MET A 1 9.33 -25.51 50.39
C MET A 1 9.47 -24.07 49.91
N SER A 2 10.57 -23.76 49.22
CA SER A 2 10.79 -22.47 48.56
C SER A 2 10.53 -22.70 47.08
N VAL A 3 9.45 -22.12 46.57
CA VAL A 3 9.13 -22.15 45.14
C VAL A 3 10.04 -21.13 44.45
N ARG A 4 11.00 -21.63 43.68
CA ARG A 4 11.77 -20.82 42.72
C ARG A 4 10.80 -20.29 41.67
N VAL A 5 10.53 -18.99 41.69
CA VAL A 5 9.92 -18.29 40.56
C VAL A 5 10.97 -18.25 39.47
N GLY A 6 10.81 -19.10 38.45
CA GLY A 6 11.64 -19.04 37.25
C GLY A 6 11.46 -17.68 36.57
N SER A 7 12.56 -16.98 36.34
CA SER A 7 12.59 -15.74 35.57
C SER A 7 12.09 -15.99 34.15
N MET A 8 10.84 -15.59 33.88
CA MET A 8 10.16 -15.74 32.59
C MET A 8 10.42 -14.54 31.66
N PHE A 9 11.62 -13.96 31.72
CA PHE A 9 12.07 -12.93 30.78
C PHE A 9 13.03 -13.60 29.79
N PRO A 10 12.62 -13.84 28.53
CA PRO A 10 13.56 -14.21 27.50
C PRO A 10 14.51 -13.03 27.24
N SER A 11 15.77 -13.37 26.95
CA SER A 11 16.89 -12.48 26.64
C SER A 11 16.59 -11.48 25.50
N PRO A 12 17.22 -10.30 25.50
CA PRO A 12 16.93 -9.21 24.56
C PRO A 12 17.59 -9.37 23.18
N ASP A 13 18.26 -10.49 22.92
CA ASP A 13 19.01 -10.70 21.69
C ASP A 13 18.10 -11.28 20.59
N ARG A 14 17.25 -10.43 19.99
CA ARG A 14 16.85 -10.63 18.59
C ARG A 14 17.90 -9.94 17.71
N PRO A 15 18.41 -10.61 16.65
CA PRO A 15 19.21 -9.91 15.64
C PRO A 15 18.39 -8.75 15.08
N SER A 16 19.05 -7.63 14.79
CA SER A 16 18.45 -6.42 14.22
C SER A 16 17.91 -6.67 12.81
N SER A 17 16.75 -7.32 12.70
CA SER A 17 15.99 -7.43 11.46
C SER A 17 15.28 -6.10 11.20
N LYS A 18 15.43 -5.56 9.99
CA LYS A 18 14.83 -4.29 9.58
C LYS A 18 13.29 -4.37 9.63
N LEU A 19 12.62 -3.33 10.13
CA LEU A 19 11.17 -3.21 10.13
C LEU A 19 10.60 -3.41 8.72
N LEU A 20 9.57 -4.24 8.61
CA LEU A 20 8.87 -4.48 7.36
C LEU A 20 7.83 -3.39 7.09
N PRO A 21 7.95 -2.63 5.98
CA PRO A 21 6.92 -1.69 5.59
C PRO A 21 5.65 -2.42 5.14
N LEU A 22 4.49 -1.89 5.51
CA LEU A 22 3.19 -2.50 5.25
C LEU A 22 2.54 -1.94 3.98
N VAL A 23 1.91 -2.83 3.22
CA VAL A 23 0.87 -2.49 2.23
C VAL A 23 -0.41 -2.03 2.95
N SER A 24 -1.25 -1.25 2.29
CA SER A 24 -2.47 -0.70 2.91
C SER A 24 -3.39 -1.79 3.46
N LEU A 25 -3.55 -2.90 2.72
CA LEU A 25 -4.40 -4.03 3.11
C LEU A 25 -3.92 -4.73 4.38
N LEU A 26 -2.60 -4.86 4.56
CA LEU A 26 -2.01 -5.49 5.73
C LEU A 26 -2.13 -4.59 6.97
N ALA A 27 -1.95 -3.27 6.79
CA ALA A 27 -2.20 -2.29 7.83
C ALA A 27 -3.67 -2.34 8.31
N GLN A 28 -4.63 -2.46 7.37
CA GLN A 28 -6.03 -2.61 7.70
C GLN A 28 -6.32 -3.91 8.48
N ALA A 29 -5.73 -5.03 8.06
CA ALA A 29 -5.92 -6.32 8.75
C ALA A 29 -5.40 -6.28 10.20
N ILE A 30 -4.27 -5.61 10.44
CA ILE A 30 -3.70 -5.44 11.79
C ILE A 30 -4.62 -4.57 12.66
N ASP A 31 -5.13 -3.46 12.13
CA ASP A 31 -6.07 -2.59 12.84
C ASP A 31 -7.38 -3.32 13.19
N GLU A 32 -7.92 -4.10 12.25
CA GLU A 32 -9.11 -4.93 12.47
C GLU A 32 -8.88 -5.98 13.56
N GLU A 33 -7.70 -6.61 13.61
CA GLU A 33 -7.36 -7.58 14.65
C GLU A 33 -7.18 -6.94 16.02
N LEU A 34 -6.52 -5.78 16.10
CA LEU A 34 -6.36 -5.02 17.35
C LEU A 34 -7.71 -4.63 17.96
N MET A 35 -8.68 -4.25 17.12
CA MET A 35 -10.03 -3.88 17.56
C MET A 35 -11.00 -5.07 17.66
N SER A 36 -10.59 -6.26 17.25
CA SER A 36 -11.37 -7.48 17.39
C SER A 36 -11.51 -7.90 18.86
N PRO A 37 -12.39 -8.86 19.21
CA PRO A 37 -12.44 -9.42 20.56
C PRO A 37 -11.09 -10.01 21.06
N ALA A 38 -10.20 -10.39 20.14
CA ALA A 38 -8.88 -10.91 20.49
C ALA A 38 -7.91 -9.81 20.97
N GLY A 39 -7.92 -8.64 20.32
CA GLY A 39 -7.10 -7.49 20.72
C GLY A 39 -7.76 -6.60 21.78
N ALA A 40 -9.09 -6.55 21.78
CA ALA A 40 -9.94 -5.82 22.73
C ALA A 40 -9.61 -4.32 22.90
N PHE A 41 -8.89 -3.72 21.95
CA PHE A 41 -8.61 -2.29 21.96
C PHE A 41 -9.82 -1.50 21.49
N SER A 42 -10.13 -0.41 22.19
CA SER A 42 -11.07 0.57 21.66
C SER A 42 -10.36 1.54 20.72
N ILE A 43 -11.11 2.11 19.76
CA ILE A 43 -10.58 3.13 18.86
C ILE A 43 -10.01 4.34 19.63
N ASP A 44 -10.64 4.70 20.75
CA ASP A 44 -10.19 5.78 21.61
C ASP A 44 -8.78 5.52 22.18
N GLN A 45 -8.49 4.28 22.59
CA GLN A 45 -7.19 3.91 23.14
C GLN A 45 -6.09 3.95 22.08
N LEU A 46 -6.38 3.41 20.89
CA LEU A 46 -5.43 3.42 19.77
C LEU A 46 -5.15 4.85 19.28
N MET A 47 -6.18 5.69 19.20
CA MET A 47 -6.02 7.11 18.87
C MET A 47 -5.26 7.87 19.98
N GLU A 48 -5.51 7.57 21.26
CA GLU A 48 -4.84 8.26 22.37
C GLU A 48 -3.32 8.00 22.34
N LEU A 49 -2.93 6.73 22.21
CA LEU A 49 -1.54 6.30 22.27
C LEU A 49 -0.80 6.50 20.95
N GLY A 50 -1.40 6.06 19.84
CA GLY A 50 -0.81 6.06 18.50
C GLY A 50 -0.76 7.45 17.87
N THR A 51 -1.89 7.91 17.32
CA THR A 51 -1.94 9.21 16.63
C THR A 51 -1.75 10.41 17.56
N GLY A 52 -2.05 10.26 18.85
CA GLY A 52 -1.99 11.34 19.82
C GLY A 52 -0.64 11.54 20.47
N PHE A 53 -0.38 10.73 21.49
CA PHE A 53 0.78 10.91 22.35
C PHE A 53 2.10 10.64 21.62
N SER A 54 2.16 9.63 20.75
CA SER A 54 3.38 9.34 19.97
C SER A 54 3.72 10.50 19.04
N VAL A 55 2.74 11.07 18.33
CA VAL A 55 2.93 12.24 17.45
C VAL A 55 3.40 13.46 18.25
N ALA A 56 2.74 13.76 19.37
CA ALA A 56 3.15 14.89 20.21
C ALA A 56 4.56 14.72 20.76
N GLN A 57 4.95 13.50 21.15
CA GLN A 57 6.30 13.21 21.62
C GLN A 57 7.34 13.33 20.50
N ALA A 58 7.04 12.89 19.29
CA ALA A 58 7.94 13.04 18.14
C ALA A 58 8.15 14.50 17.76
N VAL A 59 7.06 15.28 17.72
CA VAL A 59 7.13 16.72 17.50
C VAL A 59 7.99 17.39 18.57
N ALA A 60 7.78 17.07 19.85
CA ALA A 60 8.56 17.63 20.95
C ALA A 60 10.05 17.23 20.92
N ARG A 61 10.38 16.07 20.36
CA ARG A 61 11.76 15.59 20.22
C ARG A 61 12.54 16.37 19.16
N VAL A 62 11.89 16.74 18.06
CA VAL A 62 12.54 17.42 16.92
C VAL A 62 12.44 18.93 17.01
N TYR A 63 11.25 19.44 17.30
CA TYR A 63 10.91 20.86 17.20
C TYR A 63 10.82 21.46 18.59
N SER A 64 11.87 22.15 19.05
CA SER A 64 11.84 22.79 20.38
C SER A 64 10.71 23.81 20.50
N CYS A 65 10.04 23.82 21.66
CA CYS A 65 8.93 24.74 21.92
C CYS A 65 9.34 26.23 21.85
N GLU A 66 10.62 26.54 22.07
CA GLU A 66 11.16 27.90 22.00
C GLU A 66 11.18 28.44 20.56
N MET A 67 11.50 27.57 19.59
CA MET A 67 11.63 27.95 18.18
C MET A 67 10.35 27.68 17.37
N HIS A 68 9.59 26.66 17.77
CA HIS A 68 8.42 26.18 17.03
C HIS A 68 7.16 26.23 17.90
N SER A 69 6.94 27.37 18.57
CA SER A 69 5.86 27.49 19.55
C SER A 69 4.46 27.37 18.93
N ARG A 70 4.25 27.89 17.72
CA ARG A 70 2.94 27.93 17.04
C ARG A 70 2.81 26.76 16.10
N VAL A 71 1.94 25.81 16.42
CA VAL A 71 1.77 24.56 15.66
C VAL A 71 0.40 24.53 15.01
N LEU A 72 0.33 24.38 13.68
CA LEU A 72 -0.93 24.18 12.97
C LEU A 72 -1.20 22.69 12.77
N ILE A 73 -2.30 22.19 13.30
CA ILE A 73 -2.73 20.81 13.08
C ILE A 73 -3.81 20.79 12.01
N CYS A 74 -3.48 20.22 10.84
CA CYS A 74 -4.43 19.96 9.76
C CYS A 74 -5.11 18.62 10.02
N CYS A 75 -6.37 18.65 10.47
CA CYS A 75 -6.97 17.48 11.15
C CYS A 75 -7.85 16.59 10.26
N GLY A 76 -7.57 15.29 10.34
CA GLY A 76 -8.48 14.14 10.48
C GLY A 76 -8.39 13.60 11.93
N PRO A 77 -7.60 12.56 12.25
CA PRO A 77 -7.41 12.04 13.63
C PRO A 77 -6.45 12.85 14.55
N GLY A 78 -5.84 13.94 14.07
CA GLY A 78 -4.80 14.72 14.79
C GLY A 78 -5.25 15.53 16.02
N LEU A 79 -6.53 15.48 16.41
CA LEU A 79 -7.07 16.23 17.54
C LEU A 79 -6.41 15.86 18.88
N VAL A 80 -6.03 14.59 19.04
CA VAL A 80 -5.36 14.12 20.25
C VAL A 80 -3.97 14.74 20.37
N ALA A 81 -3.21 14.81 19.27
CA ALA A 81 -1.89 15.42 19.24
C ALA A 81 -1.96 16.91 19.62
N ALA A 82 -2.98 17.64 19.16
CA ALA A 82 -3.18 19.04 19.52
C ALA A 82 -3.34 19.23 21.05
N ARG A 83 -4.11 18.36 21.70
CA ARG A 83 -4.27 18.40 23.16
C ARG A 83 -2.95 18.13 23.89
N HIS A 84 -2.20 17.10 23.49
CA HIS A 84 -0.91 16.80 24.14
C HIS A 84 0.12 17.91 23.91
N LEU A 85 0.20 18.45 22.69
CA LEU A 85 1.10 19.58 22.39
C LEU A 85 0.76 20.83 23.22
N HIS A 86 -0.52 21.11 23.46
CA HIS A 86 -0.91 22.18 24.38
C HIS A 86 -0.35 21.95 25.80
N HIS A 87 -0.46 20.72 26.32
CA HIS A 87 0.11 20.37 27.62
C HIS A 87 1.64 20.34 27.64
N PHE A 88 2.30 20.14 26.50
CA PHE A 88 3.75 20.23 26.36
C PHE A 88 4.28 21.67 26.25
N GLY A 89 3.39 22.67 26.25
CA GLY A 89 3.73 24.10 26.25
C GLY A 89 3.63 24.78 24.88
N TYR A 90 3.26 24.05 23.82
CA TYR A 90 3.04 24.61 22.49
C TYR A 90 1.73 25.39 22.44
N ARG A 91 1.59 26.22 21.40
CA ARG A 91 0.38 26.95 21.04
C ARG A 91 -0.23 26.34 19.77
N PRO A 92 -0.92 25.19 19.89
CA PRO A 92 -1.54 24.56 18.73
C PRO A 92 -2.71 25.40 18.21
N SER A 93 -2.97 25.30 16.92
CA SER A 93 -4.14 25.83 16.21
C SER A 93 -4.68 24.72 15.33
N ILE A 94 -6.00 24.58 15.24
CA ILE A 94 -6.62 23.43 14.56
C ILE A 94 -7.31 23.91 13.26
N PHE A 95 -6.92 23.33 12.13
CA PHE A 95 -7.67 23.45 10.88
C PHE A 95 -8.51 22.18 10.68
N TYR A 96 -9.84 22.30 10.79
CA TYR A 96 -10.77 21.16 10.74
C TYR A 96 -12.01 21.45 9.87
N PRO A 97 -11.86 21.47 8.53
CA PRO A 97 -12.89 21.97 7.62
C PRO A 97 -14.07 21.03 7.40
N LYS A 98 -13.88 19.71 7.55
CA LYS A 98 -14.94 18.70 7.44
C LYS A 98 -15.14 18.02 8.78
N GLN A 99 -16.03 18.59 9.58
CA GLN A 99 -16.54 17.93 10.77
C GLN A 99 -17.65 16.99 10.31
N SER A 100 -17.52 15.68 10.58
CA SER A 100 -18.56 14.71 10.23
C SER A 100 -19.84 15.06 11.02
N ASN A 101 -20.73 15.81 10.37
CA ASN A 101 -21.94 16.32 10.98
C ASN A 101 -23.09 15.40 10.58
N LYS A 102 -23.30 14.33 11.35
CA LYS A 102 -24.55 13.56 11.28
C LYS A 102 -24.95 13.19 12.70
N ASP A 103 -26.21 13.43 13.00
CA ASP A 103 -26.94 13.07 14.22
C ASP A 103 -26.78 11.60 14.59
N LEU A 104 -25.60 11.25 15.08
CA LEU A 104 -25.22 9.89 15.41
C LEU A 104 -25.93 9.40 16.68
N TYR A 105 -26.48 10.32 17.47
CA TYR A 105 -27.22 10.00 18.69
C TYR A 105 -28.41 9.05 18.44
N GLN A 106 -29.06 9.13 17.27
CA GLN A 106 -30.18 8.26 16.91
C GLN A 106 -29.75 6.94 16.22
N ALA A 107 -28.51 6.85 15.73
CA ALA A 107 -27.95 5.63 15.11
C ALA A 107 -27.13 4.77 16.08
N ILE A 108 -26.66 5.36 17.19
CA ILE A 108 -25.82 4.75 18.24
C ILE A 108 -26.45 3.51 18.92
N LEU A 109 -27.74 3.22 18.71
CA LEU A 109 -28.40 2.07 19.34
C LEU A 109 -28.46 0.78 18.50
N ARG A 110 -27.94 0.73 17.26
CA ARG A 110 -28.15 -0.48 16.41
C ARG A 110 -26.97 -1.09 15.68
N ASP A 111 -25.86 -0.40 15.43
CA ASP A 111 -24.80 -1.01 14.60
C ASP A 111 -23.40 -0.46 14.95
N TYR A 112 -22.57 -1.28 15.59
CA TYR A 112 -21.19 -0.98 16.04
C TYR A 112 -20.17 -1.02 14.88
N ARG A 113 -20.52 -0.49 13.70
CA ARG A 113 -19.62 -0.46 12.53
C ARG A 113 -18.68 0.77 12.55
N LEU A 114 -17.40 0.53 12.25
CA LEU A 114 -16.22 1.43 12.27
C LEU A 114 -16.42 2.93 11.91
N PRO A 115 -17.22 3.33 10.91
CA PRO A 115 -17.36 4.75 10.54
C PRO A 115 -18.06 5.60 11.60
N VAL A 116 -18.81 4.98 12.50
CA VAL A 116 -19.69 5.64 13.48
C VAL A 116 -18.91 5.95 14.78
N ALA A 117 -18.08 5.03 15.24
CA ALA A 117 -17.30 5.21 16.47
C ALA A 117 -16.25 6.33 16.35
N SER A 118 -15.56 6.44 15.22
CA SER A 118 -14.53 7.46 14.97
C SER A 118 -15.10 8.88 14.89
N ALA A 119 -16.29 9.06 14.30
CA ALA A 119 -16.98 10.34 14.25
C ALA A 119 -17.32 10.87 15.66
N TYR A 120 -17.82 10.00 16.54
CA TYR A 120 -18.14 10.36 17.93
C TYR A 120 -16.89 10.63 18.77
N ALA A 121 -15.82 9.85 18.58
CA ALA A 121 -14.53 10.10 19.20
C ALA A 121 -13.98 11.48 18.81
N ASN A 122 -14.00 11.83 17.53
CA ASN A 122 -13.55 13.13 17.03
C ASN A 122 -14.36 14.30 17.61
N GLN A 123 -15.68 14.15 17.79
CA GLN A 123 -16.50 15.19 18.41
C GLN A 123 -16.11 15.43 19.88
N ARG A 124 -15.92 14.36 20.67
CA ARG A 124 -15.47 14.48 22.07
C ARG A 124 -14.08 15.12 22.16
N LEU A 125 -13.16 14.71 21.30
CA LEU A 125 -11.81 15.28 21.23
C LEU A 125 -11.83 16.76 20.83
N ALA A 126 -12.66 17.15 19.87
CA ALA A 126 -12.82 18.55 19.51
C ALA A 126 -13.34 19.38 20.69
N THR A 127 -14.28 18.85 21.48
CA THR A 127 -14.75 19.49 22.72
C THR A 127 -13.62 19.61 23.76
N GLN A 128 -12.78 18.59 23.93
CA GLN A 128 -11.62 18.67 24.82
C GLN A 128 -10.64 19.78 24.38
N CYS A 129 -10.36 19.89 23.09
CA CYS A 129 -9.51 20.97 22.55
C CYS A 129 -10.13 22.35 22.79
N ARG A 130 -11.46 22.50 22.63
CA ARG A 130 -12.17 23.75 22.94
C ARG A 130 -12.10 24.11 24.43
N ASN A 131 -12.20 23.13 25.32
CA ASN A 131 -12.07 23.35 26.77
C ASN A 131 -10.66 23.82 27.18
N LEU A 132 -9.65 23.52 26.36
CA LEU A 132 -8.28 24.02 26.51
C LEU A 132 -8.05 25.35 25.76
N TYR A 133 -9.12 25.96 25.23
CA TYR A 133 -9.07 27.21 24.46
C TYR A 133 -8.15 27.15 23.23
N ILE A 134 -7.99 25.97 22.63
CA ILE A 134 -7.23 25.81 21.39
C ILE A 134 -8.03 26.43 20.23
N PRO A 135 -7.47 27.38 19.47
CA PRO A 135 -8.18 28.06 18.39
C PRO A 135 -8.44 27.11 17.21
N PHE A 136 -9.64 27.21 16.63
CA PHE A 136 -10.01 26.55 15.39
C PHE A 136 -10.05 27.59 14.26
N THR A 137 -9.40 27.29 13.13
CA THR A 137 -9.38 28.15 11.95
C THR A 137 -10.05 27.47 10.77
N ASN A 138 -10.62 28.29 9.88
CA ASN A 138 -11.17 27.87 8.58
C ASN A 138 -10.35 28.42 7.40
N ASP A 139 -9.33 29.25 7.66
CA ASP A 139 -8.47 29.82 6.64
C ASP A 139 -7.04 29.28 6.78
N LEU A 140 -6.75 28.24 6.00
CA LEU A 140 -5.45 27.58 5.97
C LEU A 140 -4.34 28.55 5.52
N LYS A 141 -4.60 29.41 4.53
CA LYS A 141 -3.57 30.27 3.93
C LYS A 141 -3.12 31.39 4.87
N VAL A 142 -4.06 31.95 5.64
CA VAL A 142 -3.73 32.95 6.67
C VAL A 142 -2.97 32.29 7.81
N GLN A 143 -3.46 31.16 8.31
CA GLN A 143 -2.85 30.49 9.46
C GLN A 143 -1.40 30.03 9.19
N LEU A 144 -1.11 29.55 7.97
CA LEU A 144 0.24 29.13 7.58
C LEU A 144 1.28 30.25 7.72
N LYS A 145 0.89 31.53 7.60
CA LYS A 145 1.80 32.68 7.77
C LYS A 145 2.18 32.95 9.23
N GLU A 146 1.34 32.49 10.15
CA GLU A 146 1.49 32.70 11.59
C GLU A 146 1.92 31.42 12.33
N THR A 147 2.36 30.41 11.59
CA THR A 147 2.67 29.08 12.13
C THR A 147 4.16 28.79 11.96
N ASP A 148 4.74 28.15 12.96
CA ASP A 148 6.15 27.73 12.96
C ASP A 148 6.33 26.25 12.54
N LEU A 149 5.30 25.42 12.74
CA LEU A 149 5.27 24.00 12.36
C LEU A 149 3.88 23.57 11.90
N VAL A 150 3.79 22.79 10.82
CA VAL A 150 2.53 22.13 10.40
C VAL A 150 2.56 20.65 10.76
N VAL A 151 1.53 20.17 11.45
CA VAL A 151 1.25 18.75 11.63
C VAL A 151 0.20 18.33 10.62
N ASP A 152 0.63 17.57 9.62
CA ASP A 152 -0.22 16.96 8.62
C ASP A 152 -0.81 15.67 9.18
N ALA A 153 -2.09 15.71 9.56
CA ALA A 153 -2.84 14.57 10.04
C ALA A 153 -4.18 14.45 9.29
N ILE A 154 -4.22 14.83 8.00
CA ILE A 154 -5.46 14.95 7.22
C ILE A 154 -5.97 13.57 6.79
N PHE A 155 -5.09 12.76 6.20
CA PHE A 155 -5.39 11.41 5.72
C PHE A 155 -4.34 10.42 6.23
N GLY A 156 -4.78 9.20 6.53
CA GLY A 156 -3.91 8.08 6.92
C GLY A 156 -3.91 6.97 5.87
N PHE A 157 -3.38 5.80 6.22
CA PHE A 157 -3.20 4.65 5.31
C PHE A 157 -4.48 4.11 4.64
N SER A 158 -5.67 4.46 5.13
CA SER A 158 -6.96 4.00 4.60
C SER A 158 -7.53 4.91 3.51
N PHE A 159 -6.85 6.00 3.16
CA PHE A 159 -7.33 6.93 2.15
C PHE A 159 -6.92 6.49 0.74
N THR A 160 -7.90 6.37 -0.14
CA THR A 160 -7.71 6.12 -1.56
C THR A 160 -8.29 7.29 -2.36
N GLY A 161 -7.44 8.12 -2.97
CA GLY A 161 -7.88 9.22 -3.84
C GLY A 161 -6.92 10.39 -3.89
N GLU A 162 -7.30 11.45 -4.60
CA GLU A 162 -6.52 12.69 -4.69
C GLU A 162 -6.91 13.67 -3.57
N ILE A 163 -5.92 14.40 -3.05
CA ILE A 163 -6.19 15.54 -2.17
C ILE A 163 -6.92 16.62 -2.98
N ARG A 164 -8.12 16.97 -2.51
CA ARG A 164 -8.86 18.12 -3.03
C ARG A 164 -8.38 19.42 -2.41
N ALA A 165 -8.47 20.51 -3.18
CA ALA A 165 -8.24 21.86 -2.67
C ALA A 165 -9.07 22.12 -1.38
N PRO A 166 -8.52 22.84 -0.40
CA PRO A 166 -7.33 23.70 -0.48
C PRO A 166 -6.00 23.08 0.01
N PHE A 167 -5.96 21.80 0.39
CA PHE A 167 -4.84 21.24 1.17
C PHE A 167 -3.55 21.03 0.38
N GLY A 168 -3.64 20.41 -0.81
CA GLY A 168 -2.45 19.98 -1.55
C GLY A 168 -1.56 21.15 -1.98
N GLU A 169 -2.15 22.16 -2.62
CA GLU A 169 -1.42 23.35 -3.09
C GLU A 169 -0.84 24.18 -1.93
N ALA A 170 -1.62 24.41 -0.88
CA ALA A 170 -1.19 25.24 0.25
C ALA A 170 -0.01 24.64 1.01
N LEU A 171 0.01 23.31 1.18
CA LEU A 171 1.12 22.60 1.82
C LEU A 171 2.33 22.41 0.90
N LYS A 172 2.14 22.40 -0.42
CA LYS A 172 3.24 22.32 -1.38
C LYS A 172 4.01 23.65 -1.49
N GLU A 173 3.33 24.78 -1.36
CA GLU A 173 3.93 26.11 -1.50
C GLU A 173 4.54 26.67 -0.19
N THR A 174 4.25 26.04 0.95
CA THR A 174 4.72 26.52 2.25
C THR A 174 6.22 26.29 2.45
N LYS A 175 6.86 27.19 3.19
CA LYS A 175 8.26 27.03 3.66
C LYS A 175 8.34 26.55 5.11
N VAL A 176 7.18 26.44 5.77
CA VAL A 176 7.08 25.98 7.16
C VAL A 176 7.35 24.47 7.18
N PRO A 177 8.15 23.95 8.13
CA PRO A 177 8.37 22.51 8.25
C PRO A 177 7.05 21.76 8.44
N ILE A 178 6.96 20.58 7.84
CA ILE A 178 5.78 19.72 7.91
C ILE A 178 6.16 18.41 8.59
N ALA A 179 5.39 18.02 9.60
CA ALA A 179 5.42 16.70 10.24
C ALA A 179 4.18 15.91 9.82
N SER A 180 4.35 14.88 8.99
CA SER A 180 3.26 14.02 8.54
C SER A 180 3.03 12.84 9.48
N VAL A 181 1.77 12.63 9.83
CA VAL A 181 1.31 11.53 10.66
C VAL A 181 0.94 10.37 9.78
N ASP A 182 1.57 9.23 10.05
CA ASP A 182 1.38 7.93 9.43
C ASP A 182 1.84 7.82 7.97
N VAL A 183 1.20 8.58 7.09
CA VAL A 183 1.46 8.69 5.65
C VAL A 183 1.32 10.17 5.29
N PRO A 184 2.23 10.77 4.50
CA PRO A 184 2.02 12.13 4.01
C PRO A 184 0.71 12.18 3.23
N SER A 185 -0.24 13.04 3.61
CA SER A 185 -1.64 12.94 3.15
C SER A 185 -1.84 12.94 1.63
N ALA A 186 -0.83 13.40 0.88
CA ALA A 186 -0.85 13.55 -0.58
C ALA A 186 -0.17 12.40 -1.33
N TRP A 187 0.33 11.43 -0.60
CA TRP A 187 1.07 10.29 -1.12
C TRP A 187 0.13 9.09 -1.23
N ASP A 188 0.35 8.31 -2.27
CA ASP A 188 -0.10 6.93 -2.29
C ASP A 188 0.63 6.15 -1.18
N VAL A 189 -0.11 5.26 -0.51
CA VAL A 189 0.34 4.49 0.67
C VAL A 189 1.47 3.53 0.32
N GLU A 190 1.61 3.16 -0.94
CA GLU A 190 2.63 2.24 -1.44
C GLU A 190 3.62 2.95 -2.37
N GLU A 191 3.11 3.77 -3.29
CA GLU A 191 3.89 4.35 -4.39
C GLU A 191 4.42 5.76 -4.09
N GLY A 192 4.01 6.39 -2.99
CA GLY A 192 4.45 7.73 -2.62
C GLY A 192 3.81 8.82 -3.48
N ASN A 193 4.55 9.88 -3.81
CA ASN A 193 4.01 11.06 -4.52
C ASN A 193 3.83 10.85 -6.04
N ILE A 194 2.99 9.89 -6.45
CA ILE A 194 2.74 9.58 -7.86
C ILE A 194 1.94 10.65 -8.62
N SER A 195 1.12 11.42 -7.90
CA SER A 195 0.28 12.46 -8.50
C SER A 195 1.08 13.72 -8.87
N GLY A 196 2.32 13.88 -8.38
CA GLY A 196 3.10 15.11 -8.51
C GLY A 196 2.51 16.32 -7.76
N HIS A 197 1.34 16.16 -7.13
CA HIS A 197 0.65 17.17 -6.35
C HIS A 197 0.97 17.10 -4.85
N GLY A 198 1.75 16.10 -4.41
CA GLY A 198 2.17 15.97 -3.03
C GLY A 198 3.31 16.92 -2.63
N PHE A 199 3.51 16.99 -1.32
CA PHE A 199 4.57 17.74 -0.65
C PHE A 199 5.56 16.78 0.01
N ASN A 200 6.74 17.28 0.38
CA ASN A 200 7.78 16.51 1.06
C ASN A 200 7.84 16.97 2.52
N PRO A 201 7.40 16.15 3.48
CA PRO A 201 7.50 16.50 4.89
C PRO A 201 8.95 16.44 5.38
N GLU A 202 9.28 17.26 6.37
CA GLU A 202 10.59 17.22 7.05
C GLU A 202 10.63 16.07 8.06
N THR A 203 9.49 15.77 8.69
CA THR A 203 9.35 14.67 9.66
C THR A 203 8.22 13.73 9.25
N LEU A 204 8.45 12.42 9.29
CA LEU A 204 7.42 11.38 9.13
C LEU A 204 7.28 10.58 10.43
N ILE A 205 6.05 10.37 10.89
CA ILE A 205 5.77 9.59 12.11
C ILE A 205 4.87 8.42 11.73
N SER A 206 5.46 7.27 11.42
CA SER A 206 4.73 6.04 11.11
C SER A 206 4.07 5.46 12.35
N LEU A 207 2.82 5.02 12.25
CA LEU A 207 2.09 4.41 13.35
C LEU A 207 1.97 2.89 13.17
N THR A 208 2.12 2.15 14.27
CA THR A 208 2.09 0.67 14.33
C THR A 208 3.30 0.04 13.63
N ALA A 209 3.45 0.29 12.33
CA ALA A 209 4.61 0.00 11.51
C ALA A 209 4.67 0.96 10.31
N PRO A 210 5.85 1.19 9.71
CA PRO A 210 5.98 2.02 8.51
C PRO A 210 5.12 1.50 7.37
N LYS A 211 4.54 2.39 6.57
CA LYS A 211 3.89 2.03 5.30
C LYS A 211 4.92 1.96 4.18
N LEU A 212 4.60 1.28 3.09
CA LEU A 212 5.52 1.14 1.94
C LEU A 212 5.99 2.50 1.40
N CYS A 213 5.13 3.51 1.36
CA CYS A 213 5.49 4.87 0.94
C CYS A 213 6.57 5.50 1.81
N ALA A 214 6.74 5.09 3.07
CA ALA A 214 7.78 5.59 3.95
C ALA A 214 9.20 5.26 3.45
N ARG A 215 9.33 4.31 2.52
CA ARG A 215 10.59 4.03 1.82
C ARG A 215 11.01 5.15 0.88
N LEU A 216 10.09 6.01 0.47
CA LEU A 216 10.33 7.15 -0.42
C LEU A 216 10.50 8.46 0.35
N PHE A 217 10.39 8.39 1.67
CA PHE A 217 10.58 9.54 2.53
C PHE A 217 12.06 9.97 2.49
N SER A 218 12.27 11.21 2.09
CA SER A 218 13.59 11.86 2.01
C SER A 218 13.73 13.04 2.97
N GLY A 219 12.83 13.14 3.95
CA GLY A 219 12.92 14.15 5.00
C GLY A 219 14.00 13.83 6.03
N ARG A 220 14.14 14.69 7.04
CA ARG A 220 15.24 14.62 8.02
C ARG A 220 15.00 13.65 9.15
N HIS A 221 13.73 13.43 9.51
CA HIS A 221 13.39 12.68 10.71
C HIS A 221 12.27 11.68 10.42
N HIS A 222 12.52 10.40 10.67
CA HIS A 222 11.50 9.36 10.60
C HIS A 222 11.38 8.72 11.99
N PHE A 223 10.16 8.65 12.52
CA PHE A 223 9.86 7.98 13.78
C PHE A 223 8.84 6.87 13.57
N LEU A 224 9.01 5.80 14.34
CA LEU A 224 7.97 4.81 14.59
C LEU A 224 7.27 5.13 15.92
N GLY A 225 5.95 5.24 15.89
CA GLY A 225 5.08 5.42 17.05
C GLY A 225 3.99 4.36 17.14
N GLY A 226 3.20 4.39 18.22
CA GLY A 226 2.16 3.39 18.47
C GLY A 226 2.66 2.15 19.21
N ARG A 227 3.27 2.37 20.37
CA ARG A 227 3.77 1.32 21.27
C ARG A 227 2.62 0.60 22.01
N PHE A 228 1.79 -0.13 21.28
CA PHE A 228 0.70 -0.94 21.82
C PHE A 228 0.58 -2.32 21.18
N VAL A 229 1.42 -2.64 20.19
CA VAL A 229 1.39 -3.90 19.45
C VAL A 229 1.80 -5.07 20.38
N PRO A 230 0.92 -6.08 20.59
CA PRO A 230 1.27 -7.27 21.36
C PRO A 230 2.35 -8.11 20.66
N ARG A 231 3.18 -8.81 21.45
CA ARG A 231 4.27 -9.66 20.91
C ARG A 231 3.77 -10.77 19.97
N ASP A 232 2.61 -11.34 20.27
CA ASP A 232 2.04 -12.39 19.43
C ASP A 232 1.61 -11.84 18.06
N LEU A 233 1.15 -10.58 18.03
CA LEU A 233 0.80 -9.88 16.79
C LEU A 233 2.04 -9.49 15.99
N ASP A 234 3.08 -8.99 16.66
CA ASP A 234 4.40 -8.73 16.08
C ASP A 234 5.00 -10.00 15.44
N GLN A 235 4.89 -11.15 16.10
CA GLN A 235 5.36 -12.43 15.57
C GLN A 235 4.49 -12.93 14.41
N LYS A 236 3.16 -12.86 14.54
CA LYS A 236 2.21 -13.34 13.53
C LYS A 236 2.40 -12.64 12.18
N TYR A 237 2.65 -11.34 12.22
CA TYR A 237 2.82 -10.51 11.03
C TYR A 237 4.29 -10.19 10.72
N GLU A 238 5.22 -10.79 11.46
CA GLU A 238 6.67 -10.62 11.31
C GLU A 238 7.11 -9.13 11.26
N LEU A 239 6.43 -8.27 12.03
CA LEU A 239 6.61 -6.82 11.94
C LEU A 239 8.02 -6.37 12.33
N ASN A 240 8.69 -7.17 13.18
CA ASN A 240 10.03 -6.92 13.69
C ASN A 240 10.14 -5.58 14.41
N ILE A 241 9.17 -5.28 15.27
CA ILE A 241 9.11 -4.00 15.99
C ILE A 241 10.31 -3.87 16.95
N PRO A 242 11.12 -2.80 16.84
CA PRO A 242 12.28 -2.59 17.70
C PRO A 242 11.86 -2.27 19.13
N VAL A 243 12.81 -2.45 20.06
CA VAL A 243 12.57 -2.19 21.47
C VAL A 243 12.53 -0.68 21.72
N TYR A 244 11.37 -0.18 22.15
CA TYR A 244 11.20 1.22 22.55
C TYR A 244 12.05 1.55 23.78
N PRO A 245 12.86 2.63 23.74
CA PRO A 245 13.75 2.98 24.84
C PRO A 245 12.95 3.47 26.05
N GLY A 246 13.22 2.88 27.22
CA GLY A 246 12.58 3.29 28.48
C GLY A 246 11.06 3.37 28.39
N THR A 247 10.51 4.55 28.66
CA THR A 247 9.07 4.86 28.61
C THR A 247 8.65 5.60 27.34
N ASP A 248 9.55 5.74 26.35
CA ASP A 248 9.24 6.43 25.10
C ASP A 248 8.15 5.67 24.33
N GLN A 249 7.30 6.44 23.66
CA GLN A 249 6.23 5.96 22.77
C GLN A 249 6.64 6.11 21.29
N ILE A 250 7.89 6.52 21.05
CA ILE A 250 8.49 6.69 19.74
C ILE A 250 9.89 6.05 19.71
N ILE A 251 10.32 5.66 18.52
CA ILE A 251 11.70 5.28 18.21
C ILE A 251 12.10 6.02 16.94
N PRO A 252 13.29 6.66 16.88
CA PRO A 252 13.82 7.15 15.63
C PRO A 252 14.14 5.98 14.71
N GLU A 253 13.58 5.99 13.52
CA GLU A 253 14.06 5.14 12.44
C GLU A 253 15.41 5.71 11.98
N GLU A 254 16.42 4.86 11.88
CA GLU A 254 17.66 5.27 11.25
C GLU A 254 17.37 5.63 9.78
N PRO A 255 17.86 6.78 9.28
CA PRO A 255 17.73 7.10 7.88
C PRO A 255 18.29 5.92 7.09
N ARG A 256 17.45 5.31 6.25
CA ARG A 256 17.95 4.33 5.30
C ARG A 256 19.02 5.04 4.49
N SER A 257 20.26 4.56 4.58
CA SER A 257 21.37 5.05 3.79
C SER A 257 21.15 4.62 2.33
N ASP A 258 20.16 5.21 1.68
CA ASP A 258 19.84 5.04 0.25
C ASP A 258 20.60 6.12 -0.58
N ASP A 259 21.79 6.50 -0.11
CA ASP A 259 22.76 7.36 -0.82
C ASP A 259 24.05 6.55 -1.10
N SER A 260 23.90 5.24 -1.30
CA SER A 260 24.99 4.37 -1.74
C SER A 260 25.03 4.36 -3.26
N ASP A 261 25.99 5.08 -3.81
CA ASP A 261 26.53 4.96 -5.16
C ASP A 261 26.23 3.58 -5.82
N LEU A 262 25.21 3.52 -6.69
CA LEU A 262 24.76 2.32 -7.43
C LEU A 262 25.89 1.61 -8.18
N SER A 263 27.03 2.29 -8.40
CA SER A 263 28.24 1.72 -8.97
C SER A 263 28.86 0.60 -8.12
N LYS A 264 28.51 0.48 -6.84
CA LYS A 264 28.98 -0.58 -5.92
C LYS A 264 27.97 -1.69 -5.65
N ALA A 265 26.73 -1.56 -6.12
CA ALA A 265 25.71 -2.60 -5.98
C ALA A 265 26.06 -3.82 -6.85
N GLU A 266 26.00 -5.02 -6.28
CA GLU A 266 26.19 -6.26 -7.02
C GLU A 266 25.08 -6.39 -8.07
N ALA A 267 25.46 -6.69 -9.31
CA ALA A 267 24.52 -6.91 -10.39
C ALA A 267 23.87 -8.27 -10.23
N ILE A 268 22.54 -8.29 -10.21
CA ILE A 268 21.75 -9.51 -10.21
C ILE A 268 21.28 -9.72 -11.66
N GLU A 269 21.76 -10.76 -12.31
CA GLU A 269 21.30 -11.15 -13.64
C GLU A 269 20.06 -12.03 -13.53
N LEU A 270 18.97 -11.60 -14.17
CA LEU A 270 17.68 -12.30 -14.17
C LEU A 270 17.31 -12.66 -15.61
N CYS A 271 16.89 -13.90 -15.83
CA CYS A 271 16.27 -14.28 -17.10
C CYS A 271 14.77 -13.99 -17.02
N ILE A 272 14.29 -13.02 -17.79
CA ILE A 272 12.92 -12.52 -17.76
C ILE A 272 12.23 -12.87 -19.08
N LEU A 273 11.01 -13.40 -19.02
CA LEU A 273 10.16 -13.60 -20.18
C LEU A 273 8.93 -12.71 -20.05
N VAL A 274 8.83 -11.68 -20.89
CA VAL A 274 7.59 -10.93 -21.03
C VAL A 274 6.57 -11.82 -21.73
N GLU A 275 5.41 -12.02 -21.13
CA GLU A 275 4.37 -12.87 -21.70
C GLU A 275 3.91 -12.29 -23.05
N GLY A 276 3.87 -13.13 -24.09
CA GLY A 276 3.65 -12.73 -25.48
C GLY A 276 4.94 -12.65 -26.32
N GLU A 277 6.11 -12.53 -25.70
CA GLU A 277 7.40 -12.58 -26.39
C GLU A 277 7.90 -14.02 -26.59
N LYS A 278 8.70 -14.22 -27.65
CA LYS A 278 9.17 -15.57 -28.04
C LYS A 278 10.39 -16.04 -27.28
N THR A 279 11.21 -15.11 -26.81
CA THR A 279 12.51 -15.41 -26.20
C THR A 279 12.66 -14.62 -24.90
N PRO A 280 13.20 -15.24 -23.84
CA PRO A 280 13.48 -14.51 -22.62
C PRO A 280 14.72 -13.62 -22.81
N ASP A 281 14.71 -12.47 -22.14
CA ASP A 281 15.81 -11.52 -22.11
C ASP A 281 16.61 -11.66 -20.82
N LEU A 282 17.92 -11.48 -20.93
CA LEU A 282 18.78 -11.35 -19.76
C LEU A 282 18.73 -9.90 -19.27
N TYR A 283 18.21 -9.72 -18.07
CA TYR A 283 18.01 -8.43 -17.45
C TYR A 283 18.97 -8.21 -16.28
N GLU A 284 19.77 -7.16 -16.37
CA GLU A 284 20.67 -6.76 -15.30
C GLU A 284 19.92 -5.88 -14.30
N PHE A 285 19.67 -6.41 -13.11
CA PHE A 285 19.03 -5.69 -12.02
C PHE A 285 20.07 -5.29 -10.97
N ARG A 286 20.17 -3.99 -10.73
CA ARG A 286 20.99 -3.44 -9.63
C ARG A 286 20.10 -2.84 -8.56
N SER A 287 20.34 -3.23 -7.32
CA SER A 287 19.64 -2.69 -6.16
C SER A 287 20.64 -2.26 -5.09
N GLU A 288 20.37 -1.10 -4.48
CA GLU A 288 21.10 -0.63 -3.29
C GLU A 288 20.78 -1.48 -2.06
N LYS A 289 19.75 -2.32 -2.13
CA LYS A 289 19.36 -3.22 -1.04
C LYS A 289 20.21 -4.47 -1.02
N GLU A 290 20.69 -4.81 0.17
CA GLU A 290 21.32 -6.10 0.50
C GLU A 290 20.38 -7.31 0.25
N SER A 291 19.07 -7.10 0.28
CA SER A 291 18.07 -8.15 0.00
C SER A 291 16.86 -7.55 -0.73
N PRO A 292 16.95 -7.37 -2.06
CA PRO A 292 15.85 -6.79 -2.85
C PRO A 292 14.71 -7.79 -3.00
N THR A 293 13.47 -7.30 -3.04
CA THR A 293 12.26 -8.09 -3.27
C THR A 293 11.74 -7.93 -4.70
N LEU A 294 10.80 -8.77 -5.12
CA LEU A 294 10.13 -8.64 -6.42
C LEU A 294 9.41 -7.29 -6.57
N PHE A 295 8.97 -6.67 -5.47
CA PHE A 295 8.48 -5.29 -5.48
C PHE A 295 9.54 -4.29 -5.98
N ASP A 296 10.79 -4.46 -5.56
CA ASP A 296 11.90 -3.60 -5.98
C ASP A 296 12.24 -3.83 -7.46
N LEU A 297 12.27 -5.09 -7.88
CA LEU A 297 12.47 -5.48 -9.28
C LEU A 297 11.38 -4.88 -10.17
N ARG A 298 10.11 -4.98 -9.76
CA ARG A 298 8.95 -4.43 -10.49
C ARG A 298 9.12 -2.97 -10.80
N ARG A 299 9.45 -2.19 -9.78
CA ARG A 299 9.65 -0.75 -9.90
C ARG A 299 10.80 -0.44 -10.85
N HIS A 300 11.89 -1.20 -10.75
CA HIS A 300 13.04 -1.01 -11.61
C HIS A 300 12.74 -1.35 -13.07
N LEU A 301 11.97 -2.40 -13.33
CA LEU A 301 11.52 -2.78 -14.66
C LEU A 301 10.62 -1.72 -15.31
N ILE A 302 9.65 -1.18 -14.58
CA ILE A 302 8.78 -0.11 -15.11
C ILE A 302 9.58 1.13 -15.49
N ALA A 303 10.60 1.48 -14.69
CA ALA A 303 11.42 2.66 -14.93
C ALA A 303 12.43 2.48 -16.08
N ASN A 304 12.96 1.26 -16.28
CA ASN A 304 14.16 1.06 -17.09
C ASN A 304 14.02 0.05 -18.23
N HIS A 305 13.02 -0.86 -18.21
CA HIS A 305 12.86 -1.87 -19.26
C HIS A 305 12.23 -1.24 -20.52
N ALA A 306 12.76 -1.57 -21.70
CA ALA A 306 12.32 -0.98 -22.97
C ALA A 306 10.82 -1.19 -23.25
N ASP A 307 10.29 -2.39 -22.94
CA ASP A 307 8.88 -2.73 -23.18
C ASP A 307 7.89 -2.00 -22.26
N PHE A 308 8.35 -1.52 -21.10
CA PHE A 308 7.50 -0.87 -20.10
C PHE A 308 7.72 0.63 -20.06
N ASN A 309 8.89 1.11 -20.49
CA ASN A 309 9.23 2.52 -20.51
C ASN A 309 8.40 3.27 -21.57
N GLY A 310 7.45 4.09 -21.11
CA GLY A 310 6.54 4.86 -21.96
C GLY A 310 5.17 4.23 -22.17
N ALA A 311 4.96 2.99 -21.73
CA ALA A 311 3.63 2.48 -21.46
C ALA A 311 3.14 3.15 -20.17
N ASN A 312 1.92 3.72 -20.14
CA ASN A 312 1.33 4.33 -18.94
C ASN A 312 0.97 3.26 -17.88
N LEU A 313 1.93 2.41 -17.51
CA LEU A 313 1.80 1.34 -16.55
C LEU A 313 1.94 1.91 -15.14
N LYS A 314 1.01 1.56 -14.26
CA LYS A 314 1.07 1.82 -12.83
C LYS A 314 1.98 0.80 -12.16
N SER A 315 2.46 1.09 -10.95
CA SER A 315 3.35 0.14 -10.27
C SER A 315 2.65 -1.18 -9.91
N THR A 316 1.31 -1.19 -9.86
CA THR A 316 0.47 -2.38 -9.63
C THR A 316 0.24 -3.24 -10.87
N ASP A 317 0.62 -2.78 -12.06
CA ASP A 317 0.22 -3.42 -13.32
C ASP A 317 1.08 -4.64 -13.69
N LEU A 318 2.29 -4.76 -13.13
CA LEU A 318 3.15 -5.92 -13.38
C LEU A 318 2.95 -7.01 -12.33
N GLU A 319 2.70 -8.21 -12.82
CA GLU A 319 2.63 -9.44 -12.04
C GLU A 319 3.74 -10.41 -12.46
N PHE A 320 4.31 -11.14 -11.50
CA PHE A 320 5.36 -12.12 -11.74
C PHE A 320 4.81 -13.53 -11.58
N PHE A 321 5.22 -14.43 -12.46
CA PHE A 321 4.82 -15.82 -12.49
C PHE A 321 6.06 -16.71 -12.65
N ARG A 322 5.93 -17.97 -12.23
CA ARG A 322 6.95 -18.96 -12.54
C ARG A 322 6.77 -19.44 -13.98
N PHE A 323 7.84 -19.94 -14.59
CA PHE A 323 7.76 -20.48 -15.94
C PHE A 323 6.79 -21.69 -16.03
N ASP A 324 6.80 -22.53 -14.99
CA ASP A 324 5.98 -23.74 -14.83
C ASP A 324 4.56 -23.46 -14.34
N ASP A 325 4.32 -22.36 -13.64
CA ASP A 325 2.99 -21.94 -13.13
C ASP A 325 2.69 -20.49 -13.52
N ARG A 326 1.90 -20.34 -14.60
CA ARG A 326 1.44 -19.05 -15.16
C ARG A 326 0.05 -18.63 -14.66
N ILE A 327 -0.47 -19.31 -13.64
CA ILE A 327 -1.81 -19.06 -13.10
C ILE A 327 -1.68 -18.35 -11.75
N LYS A 328 -0.76 -18.78 -10.89
CA LYS A 328 -0.57 -18.19 -9.56
C LYS A 328 0.56 -17.17 -9.55
N PRO A 329 0.28 -15.89 -9.28
CA PRO A 329 1.32 -14.88 -9.20
C PRO A 329 2.21 -15.11 -7.97
N ILE A 330 3.51 -14.85 -8.13
CA ILE A 330 4.49 -14.86 -7.05
C ILE A 330 4.27 -13.62 -6.18
N ARG A 331 4.30 -13.79 -4.86
CA ARG A 331 4.11 -12.68 -3.93
C ARG A 331 5.23 -11.66 -4.04
N LEU A 332 4.90 -10.37 -4.00
CA LEU A 332 5.84 -9.26 -4.22
C LEU A 332 6.86 -9.06 -3.07
N ASP A 333 6.57 -9.60 -1.89
CA ASP A 333 7.48 -9.63 -0.73
C ASP A 333 8.57 -10.70 -0.87
N THR A 334 8.46 -11.59 -1.86
CA THR A 334 9.48 -12.60 -2.15
C THR A 334 10.82 -11.95 -2.51
N LEU A 335 11.91 -12.43 -1.93
CA LEU A 335 13.26 -11.97 -2.22
C LEU A 335 13.66 -12.35 -3.65
N VAL A 336 14.21 -11.40 -4.41
CA VAL A 336 14.73 -11.66 -5.77
C VAL A 336 15.73 -12.82 -5.73
N GLY A 337 16.60 -12.85 -4.73
CA GLY A 337 17.57 -13.93 -4.53
C GLY A 337 16.96 -15.33 -4.44
N SER A 338 15.78 -15.47 -3.84
CA SER A 338 15.08 -16.77 -3.75
C SER A 338 14.45 -17.22 -5.07
N VAL A 339 14.30 -16.29 -6.02
CA VAL A 339 13.78 -16.56 -7.36
C VAL A 339 14.93 -16.85 -8.35
N LEU A 340 16.18 -16.46 -8.03
CA LEU A 340 17.35 -16.70 -8.88
C LEU A 340 17.64 -18.19 -9.13
N ASP A 341 17.44 -19.04 -8.12
CA ASP A 341 17.60 -20.49 -8.25
C ASP A 341 16.59 -21.11 -9.23
N LEU A 342 15.54 -20.35 -9.59
CA LEU A 342 14.49 -20.76 -10.52
C LEU A 342 14.69 -20.16 -11.91
N THR A 343 15.51 -19.11 -12.09
CA THR A 343 15.60 -18.37 -13.35
C THR A 343 16.83 -18.76 -14.15
N ASN A 344 16.63 -19.59 -15.16
CA ASN A 344 17.56 -19.80 -16.27
C ASN A 344 16.80 -19.67 -17.60
N VAL A 345 17.48 -19.88 -18.73
CA VAL A 345 16.85 -19.77 -20.07
C VAL A 345 15.66 -20.72 -20.24
N GLU A 346 15.64 -21.85 -19.53
CA GLU A 346 14.57 -22.85 -19.58
C GLU A 346 13.48 -22.64 -18.50
N ALA A 347 13.69 -21.70 -17.56
CA ALA A 347 12.80 -21.46 -16.42
C ALA A 347 12.69 -19.96 -16.08
N SER A 348 12.54 -19.11 -17.09
CA SER A 348 12.57 -17.64 -16.91
C SER A 348 11.44 -17.10 -16.02
N LEU A 349 11.69 -15.97 -15.35
CA LEU A 349 10.67 -15.24 -14.60
C LEU A 349 9.67 -14.64 -15.57
N VAL A 350 8.42 -15.10 -15.52
CA VAL A 350 7.39 -14.66 -16.47
C VAL A 350 6.73 -13.38 -15.95
N ILE A 351 6.60 -12.39 -16.82
CA ILE A 351 6.01 -11.09 -16.50
C ILE A 351 4.73 -10.89 -17.30
N ARG A 352 3.64 -10.59 -16.59
CA ARG A 352 2.35 -10.24 -17.17
C ARG A 352 2.03 -8.79 -16.90
N TYR A 353 1.45 -8.11 -17.88
CA TYR A 353 0.95 -6.74 -17.73
C TYR A 353 -0.39 -6.54 -18.44
N PRO A 354 -1.23 -5.58 -17.99
CA PRO A 354 -2.49 -5.23 -18.63
C PRO A 354 -2.25 -4.52 -19.96
N LEU A 355 -3.00 -4.92 -20.99
CA LEU A 355 -3.02 -4.27 -22.30
C LEU A 355 -4.11 -3.20 -22.38
N SER A 356 -5.22 -3.37 -21.63
CA SER A 356 -6.22 -2.32 -21.45
C SER A 356 -7.02 -2.49 -20.15
N THR A 357 -7.82 -1.48 -19.81
CA THR A 357 -8.76 -1.52 -18.69
C THR A 357 -10.09 -2.21 -19.02
N SER A 358 -10.22 -2.74 -20.24
CA SER A 358 -11.43 -3.45 -20.68
C SER A 358 -11.47 -4.87 -20.11
N PHE A 359 -12.67 -5.34 -19.79
CA PHE A 359 -12.90 -6.75 -19.48
C PHE A 359 -13.28 -7.50 -20.75
N ILE A 360 -12.83 -8.74 -20.87
CA ILE A 360 -13.19 -9.62 -21.97
C ILE A 360 -14.23 -10.61 -21.46
N VAL A 361 -15.43 -10.56 -22.03
CA VAL A 361 -16.55 -11.45 -21.72
C VAL A 361 -16.62 -12.50 -22.81
N LEU A 362 -16.32 -13.75 -22.47
CA LEU A 362 -16.28 -14.86 -23.40
C LEU A 362 -17.46 -15.79 -23.16
N ASN A 363 -18.31 -15.92 -24.16
CA ASN A 363 -19.37 -16.93 -24.19
C ASN A 363 -18.81 -18.18 -24.85
N LEU A 364 -18.47 -19.18 -24.05
CA LEU A 364 -17.85 -20.43 -24.47
C LEU A 364 -18.91 -21.51 -24.67
N LYS A 365 -18.79 -22.25 -25.77
CA LYS A 365 -19.56 -23.46 -26.03
C LYS A 365 -18.63 -24.65 -26.22
N PHE A 366 -18.89 -25.74 -25.52
CA PHE A 366 -18.22 -27.02 -25.72
C PHE A 366 -19.27 -28.13 -25.74
N GLN A 367 -19.33 -28.90 -26.84
CA GLN A 367 -20.40 -29.87 -27.08
C GLN A 367 -21.80 -29.25 -26.91
N GLU A 368 -22.62 -29.79 -26.00
CA GLU A 368 -23.96 -29.29 -25.65
C GLU A 368 -23.93 -28.25 -24.51
N ALA A 369 -22.79 -28.08 -23.83
CA ALA A 369 -22.65 -27.18 -22.70
C ALA A 369 -22.24 -25.76 -23.14
N GLN A 370 -22.76 -24.76 -22.44
CA GLN A 370 -22.44 -23.34 -22.62
C GLN A 370 -22.13 -22.70 -21.28
N THR A 371 -21.13 -21.82 -21.25
CA THR A 371 -20.75 -21.06 -20.06
C THR A 371 -20.27 -19.67 -20.48
N GLN A 372 -20.30 -18.74 -19.55
CA GLN A 372 -19.71 -17.43 -19.71
C GLN A 372 -18.52 -17.29 -18.75
N ILE A 373 -17.41 -16.74 -19.23
CA ILE A 373 -16.27 -16.37 -18.38
C ILE A 373 -15.89 -14.92 -18.64
N THR A 374 -15.31 -14.28 -17.62
CA THR A 374 -14.78 -12.92 -17.72
C THR A 374 -13.30 -12.94 -17.41
N LEU A 375 -12.51 -12.31 -18.28
CA LEU A 375 -11.06 -12.19 -18.22
C LEU A 375 -10.65 -10.72 -18.22
N THR A 376 -9.49 -10.42 -17.65
CA THR A 376 -8.80 -9.14 -17.80
C THR A 376 -8.04 -9.11 -19.12
N HIS A 377 -8.01 -7.96 -19.79
CA HIS A 377 -7.22 -7.81 -21.00
C HIS A 377 -5.74 -7.56 -20.66
N SER A 378 -4.95 -8.64 -20.68
CA SER A 378 -3.53 -8.68 -20.35
C SER A 378 -2.74 -9.56 -21.34
N THR A 379 -1.41 -9.53 -21.27
CA THR A 379 -0.58 -10.44 -22.06
C THR A 379 -0.82 -11.92 -21.76
N GLY A 380 -1.29 -12.28 -20.56
CA GLY A 380 -1.64 -13.68 -20.25
C GLY A 380 -3.11 -14.05 -20.40
N THR A 381 -3.89 -13.25 -21.12
CA THR A 381 -5.32 -13.54 -21.33
C THR A 381 -5.52 -14.90 -21.96
N TRP A 382 -4.67 -15.30 -22.91
CA TRP A 382 -4.75 -16.60 -23.58
C TRP A 382 -4.57 -17.78 -22.63
N ASN A 383 -3.55 -17.75 -21.78
CA ASN A 383 -3.30 -18.80 -20.80
C ASN A 383 -4.46 -18.90 -19.79
N THR A 384 -4.97 -17.74 -19.36
CA THR A 384 -6.13 -17.67 -18.45
C THR A 384 -7.41 -18.20 -19.11
N LEU A 385 -7.59 -17.97 -20.41
CA LEU A 385 -8.69 -18.53 -21.19
C LEU A 385 -8.65 -20.05 -21.21
N LEU A 386 -7.50 -20.64 -21.52
CA LEU A 386 -7.34 -22.10 -21.56
C LEU A 386 -7.63 -22.73 -20.19
N ASP A 387 -7.04 -22.17 -19.12
CA ASP A 387 -7.23 -22.67 -17.76
C ASP A 387 -8.69 -22.60 -17.30
N LYS A 388 -9.33 -21.42 -17.43
CA LYS A 388 -10.76 -21.28 -17.07
C LYS A 388 -11.68 -22.13 -17.95
N THR A 389 -11.31 -22.41 -19.19
CA THR A 389 -12.09 -23.31 -20.05
C THR A 389 -12.06 -24.73 -19.48
N ARG A 390 -10.88 -25.22 -19.05
CA ARG A 390 -10.75 -26.53 -18.40
C ARG A 390 -11.50 -26.59 -17.06
N GLU A 391 -11.41 -25.55 -16.24
CA GLU A 391 -12.13 -25.46 -14.97
C GLU A 391 -13.66 -25.54 -15.16
N ARG A 392 -14.19 -24.93 -16.23
CA ARG A 392 -15.63 -24.86 -16.48
C ARG A 392 -16.20 -26.08 -17.17
N PHE A 393 -15.40 -26.80 -17.95
CA PHE A 393 -15.82 -28.01 -18.64
C PHE A 393 -15.07 -29.23 -18.09
N ASN A 394 -15.67 -29.89 -17.10
CA ASN A 394 -15.13 -31.09 -16.44
C ASN A 394 -14.76 -32.26 -17.38
N ASN A 395 -15.21 -32.21 -18.63
CA ASN A 395 -14.95 -33.22 -19.65
C ASN A 395 -13.62 -33.01 -20.39
N LEU A 396 -12.96 -31.85 -20.20
CA LEU A 396 -11.65 -31.56 -20.77
C LEU A 396 -10.56 -32.04 -19.82
N GLN A 397 -9.69 -32.92 -20.31
CA GLN A 397 -8.50 -33.35 -19.60
C GLN A 397 -7.37 -32.33 -19.77
N GLU A 398 -6.36 -32.40 -18.90
CA GLU A 398 -5.20 -31.49 -18.95
C GLU A 398 -4.38 -31.67 -20.24
N GLU A 399 -4.36 -32.90 -20.76
CA GLU A 399 -3.66 -33.31 -21.99
C GLU A 399 -4.38 -32.92 -23.29
N ASP A 400 -5.63 -32.46 -23.21
CA ASP A 400 -6.41 -32.12 -24.41
C ASP A 400 -5.91 -30.80 -25.02
N GLU A 401 -5.49 -30.86 -26.29
CA GLU A 401 -5.15 -29.68 -27.09
C GLU A 401 -6.43 -28.95 -27.52
N ILE A 402 -6.79 -27.91 -26.77
CA ILE A 402 -7.99 -27.10 -27.01
C ILE A 402 -7.68 -26.01 -28.05
N HIS A 403 -8.54 -25.88 -29.06
CA HIS A 403 -8.59 -24.74 -29.95
C HIS A 403 -10.00 -24.11 -29.95
N PHE A 404 -10.09 -22.84 -30.35
CA PHE A 404 -11.36 -22.12 -30.39
C PHE A 404 -11.75 -21.75 -31.81
N LEU A 405 -13.06 -21.72 -32.06
CA LEU A 405 -13.65 -21.19 -33.29
C LEU A 405 -14.56 -20.02 -32.94
N ASP A 406 -14.46 -18.94 -33.70
CA ASP A 406 -15.43 -17.84 -33.60
C ASP A 406 -16.85 -18.34 -33.96
N GLN A 407 -17.83 -18.07 -33.09
CA GLN A 407 -19.21 -18.52 -33.30
C GLN A 407 -19.90 -17.82 -34.46
N GLU A 408 -19.56 -16.55 -34.73
CA GLU A 408 -20.25 -15.74 -35.73
C GLU A 408 -19.83 -16.13 -37.14
N THR A 409 -18.53 -16.28 -37.39
CA THR A 409 -18.02 -16.62 -38.72
C THR A 409 -17.77 -18.12 -38.92
N LYS A 410 -17.48 -18.88 -37.85
CA LYS A 410 -16.98 -20.27 -37.87
C LYS A 410 -15.79 -20.51 -38.79
N LYS A 411 -15.11 -19.45 -39.24
CA LYS A 411 -14.01 -19.49 -40.22
C LYS A 411 -12.66 -19.19 -39.58
N ILE A 412 -12.63 -18.48 -38.47
CA ILE A 412 -11.41 -18.13 -37.76
C ILE A 412 -11.14 -19.25 -36.74
N ILE A 413 -10.04 -19.97 -36.96
CA ILE A 413 -9.50 -20.94 -36.02
C ILE A 413 -8.49 -20.21 -35.14
N ILE A 414 -8.68 -20.26 -33.83
CA ILE A 414 -7.84 -19.61 -32.83
C ILE A 414 -7.11 -20.72 -32.08
N GLU A 415 -5.85 -20.94 -32.45
CA GLU A 415 -4.99 -21.97 -31.87
C GLU A 415 -3.84 -21.38 -31.05
N ASP A 416 -3.61 -20.08 -31.16
CA ASP A 416 -2.50 -19.38 -30.54
C ASP A 416 -2.90 -17.98 -30.04
N GLU A 417 -2.07 -17.46 -29.13
CA GLU A 417 -2.23 -16.16 -28.52
C GLU A 417 -2.24 -15.01 -29.54
N VAL A 418 -1.43 -15.10 -30.60
CA VAL A 418 -1.33 -14.05 -31.63
C VAL A 418 -2.67 -13.88 -32.35
N THR A 419 -3.30 -14.99 -32.72
CA THR A 419 -4.59 -15.02 -33.39
C THR A 419 -5.70 -14.52 -32.47
N PHE A 420 -5.64 -14.87 -31.19
CA PHE A 420 -6.59 -14.38 -30.18
C PHE A 420 -6.47 -12.87 -29.97
N ASN A 421 -5.25 -12.35 -29.83
CA ASN A 421 -5.00 -10.91 -29.66
C ASN A 421 -5.41 -10.11 -30.90
N ARG A 422 -5.22 -10.66 -32.10
CA ARG A 422 -5.73 -10.05 -33.34
C ARG A 422 -7.26 -9.94 -33.32
N LEU A 423 -7.97 -10.99 -32.91
CA LEU A 423 -9.43 -10.96 -32.78
C LEU A 423 -9.90 -9.89 -31.76
N LEU A 424 -9.22 -9.79 -30.61
CA LEU A 424 -9.51 -8.77 -29.61
C LEU A 424 -9.33 -7.35 -30.17
N SER A 425 -8.28 -7.11 -30.95
CA SER A 425 -7.99 -5.80 -31.56
C SER A 425 -9.02 -5.38 -32.63
N GLU A 426 -9.61 -6.34 -33.34
CA GLU A 426 -10.64 -6.12 -34.37
C GLU A 426 -12.04 -5.91 -33.75
N THR A 427 -12.24 -6.30 -32.48
CA THR A 427 -13.54 -6.22 -31.79
C THR A 427 -13.66 -4.91 -31.03
N ALA A 428 -14.61 -4.05 -31.44
CA ALA A 428 -14.85 -2.78 -30.76
C ALA A 428 -15.41 -3.00 -29.33
N PRO A 429 -14.86 -2.34 -28.30
CA PRO A 429 -15.37 -2.45 -26.94
C PRO A 429 -16.74 -1.77 -26.80
N ASN A 430 -17.65 -2.40 -26.06
CA ASN A 430 -18.95 -1.85 -25.68
C ASN A 430 -18.96 -1.64 -24.15
N ASN A 431 -19.07 -0.39 -23.69
CA ASN A 431 -19.06 -0.04 -22.26
C ASN A 431 -17.91 -0.69 -21.46
N ASN A 432 -16.67 -0.57 -21.95
CA ASN A 432 -15.46 -1.19 -21.39
C ASN A 432 -15.47 -2.74 -21.35
N GLN A 433 -16.32 -3.37 -22.16
CA GLN A 433 -16.34 -4.82 -22.32
C GLN A 433 -16.11 -5.22 -23.77
N ILE A 434 -15.26 -6.21 -23.99
CA ILE A 434 -15.08 -6.88 -25.28
C ILE A 434 -15.83 -8.21 -25.19
N VAL A 435 -16.92 -8.36 -25.93
CA VAL A 435 -17.75 -9.57 -25.89
C VAL A 435 -17.41 -10.44 -27.09
N ILE A 436 -16.98 -11.67 -26.84
CA ILE A 436 -16.60 -12.63 -27.89
C ILE A 436 -17.33 -13.95 -27.65
N ASN A 437 -17.80 -14.57 -28.73
CA ASN A 437 -18.48 -15.85 -28.70
C ASN A 437 -17.55 -16.92 -29.31
N LEU A 438 -17.13 -17.91 -28.52
CA LEU A 438 -16.22 -18.96 -28.97
C LEU A 438 -16.85 -20.36 -28.83
N VAL A 439 -16.48 -21.25 -29.74
CA VAL A 439 -16.70 -22.70 -29.60
C VAL A 439 -15.36 -23.35 -29.33
N ALA A 440 -15.20 -23.95 -28.15
CA ALA A 440 -14.04 -24.78 -27.84
C ALA A 440 -14.16 -26.13 -28.54
N ARG A 441 -13.03 -26.65 -29.03
CA ARG A 441 -12.88 -27.98 -29.62
C ARG A 441 -11.56 -28.60 -29.20
N ILE A 442 -11.52 -29.92 -29.16
CA ILE A 442 -10.29 -30.69 -28.98
C ILE A 442 -9.72 -30.96 -30.38
N LYS A 443 -8.40 -30.84 -30.55
CA LYS A 443 -7.71 -31.17 -31.80
C LYS A 443 -7.81 -32.64 -32.18
#